data_AF-A0A7S3EEQ3-F1
#
_entry.id   AF-A0A7S3EEQ3-F1
#
_cell.length_a   1.000
_cell.length_b   1.000
_cell.length_c   1.000
_cell.angle_alpha   90.00
_cell.angle_beta   90.00
_cell.angle_gamma   90.00
#
_symmetry.space_group_name_H-M   'P 1'
#
loop_
_entity.id
_entity.type
_entity.pdbx_description
1 polymer ?
#
loop_
_entity_poly.entity_id
_entity_poly.type
_entity_poly.pdbx_seq_one_letter_code
_entity_poly.pdbx_strand_id
1 'polypeptide(L)'
;MEDSSAIPARDRARVELREIESLVRLLIQYFDLSASGRMPSEDVLQPDRIAQELIERQKVLRSIAGELVQHQNMNKLIEKVRASLQREEQKLVQLGGTLREAELRLQGPDMDHEARIAALEGAKKVNVKDIVELAAKIGSSYSAPPNWTPTEPLGNRLPPAPTEEMMRSGHLGKEKPATM
;
A
#
# COMPACT_ATOMS: atom_id res chain seq x y z
N MET A 1 -47.59 18.49 -15.29
CA MET A 1 -47.18 17.89 -14.01
C MET A 1 -45.80 17.32 -14.25
N GLU A 2 -44.78 18.17 -14.15
CA GLU A 2 -43.39 17.72 -14.23
C GLU A 2 -43.04 17.04 -12.90
N ASP A 3 -42.45 15.85 -12.97
CA ASP A 3 -42.09 15.06 -11.80
C ASP A 3 -41.16 15.86 -10.88
N SER A 4 -41.69 16.33 -9.75
CA SER A 4 -40.92 17.07 -8.74
C SER A 4 -39.80 16.22 -8.11
N SER A 5 -39.74 14.92 -8.41
CA SER A 5 -38.68 14.01 -8.01
C SER A 5 -37.39 14.14 -8.84
N ALA A 6 -37.42 14.76 -10.02
CA ALA A 6 -36.22 14.96 -10.85
C ALA A 6 -35.33 16.11 -10.35
N ILE A 7 -35.89 17.04 -9.57
CA ILE A 7 -35.17 18.19 -9.05
C ILE A 7 -34.51 17.81 -7.71
N PRO A 8 -33.19 18.07 -7.52
CA PRO A 8 -32.51 17.77 -6.27
C PRO A 8 -33.27 18.33 -5.06
N ALA A 9 -33.43 17.53 -3.99
CA ALA A 9 -34.14 17.94 -2.77
C ALA A 9 -33.61 19.27 -2.18
N ARG A 10 -32.31 19.54 -2.35
CA ARG A 10 -31.67 20.80 -1.99
C ARG A 10 -32.24 22.01 -2.76
N ASP A 11 -32.44 21.86 -4.06
CA ASP A 11 -32.89 22.96 -4.91
C ASP A 11 -34.38 23.21 -4.70
N ARG A 12 -35.18 22.15 -4.47
CA ARG A 12 -36.57 22.28 -4.00
C ARG A 12 -36.66 23.04 -2.67
N ALA A 13 -35.86 22.67 -1.66
CA ALA A 13 -35.83 23.38 -0.39
C ALA A 13 -35.48 24.87 -0.53
N ARG A 14 -34.59 25.22 -1.46
CA ARG A 14 -34.20 26.61 -1.74
C ARG A 14 -35.30 27.43 -2.39
N VAL A 15 -36.12 26.82 -3.25
CA VAL A 15 -37.27 27.49 -3.86
C VAL A 15 -38.30 27.78 -2.78
N GLU A 16 -38.69 26.77 -1.99
CA GLU A 16 -39.65 26.94 -0.89
C GLU A 16 -39.18 27.96 0.16
N LEU A 17 -37.88 27.99 0.49
CA LEU A 17 -37.33 29.00 1.39
C LEU A 17 -37.46 30.43 0.85
N ARG A 18 -37.26 30.64 -0.46
CA ARG A 18 -37.42 31.97 -1.07
C ARG A 18 -38.88 32.41 -1.09
N GLU A 19 -39.80 31.48 -1.33
CA GLU A 19 -41.24 31.74 -1.30
C GLU A 19 -41.71 32.04 0.14
N ILE A 20 -41.20 31.31 1.14
CA ILE A 20 -41.44 31.63 2.56
C ILE A 20 -40.89 33.02 2.88
N GLU A 21 -39.69 33.36 2.42
CA GLU A 21 -39.09 34.67 2.66
C GLU A 21 -39.91 35.81 2.05
N SER A 22 -40.43 35.63 0.83
CA SER A 22 -41.30 36.64 0.20
C SER A 22 -42.63 36.79 0.94
N LEU A 23 -43.26 35.68 1.37
CA LEU A 23 -44.50 35.71 2.16
C LEU A 23 -44.28 36.39 3.52
N VAL A 24 -43.18 36.11 4.22
CA VAL A 24 -42.83 36.75 5.49
C VAL A 24 -42.61 38.25 5.29
N ARG A 25 -41.92 38.66 4.22
CA ARG A 25 -41.74 40.09 3.90
C ARG A 25 -43.07 40.81 3.66
N LEU A 26 -44.01 40.17 2.96
CA LEU A 26 -45.36 40.71 2.74
C LEU A 26 -46.14 40.84 4.06
N LEU A 27 -46.01 39.86 4.96
CA LEU A 27 -46.65 39.86 6.26
C LEU A 27 -46.10 40.96 7.18
N ILE A 28 -44.78 41.17 7.18
CA ILE A 28 -44.13 42.29 7.89
C ILE A 28 -44.58 43.63 7.30
N GLN A 29 -44.61 43.76 5.98
CA GLN A 29 -45.06 44.99 5.31
C GLN A 29 -46.52 45.32 5.64
N TYR A 30 -47.38 44.30 5.76
CA TYR A 30 -48.75 44.47 6.26
C TYR A 30 -48.79 45.00 7.69
N PHE A 31 -48.00 44.41 8.59
CA PHE A 31 -47.92 44.87 9.98
C PHE A 31 -47.40 46.31 10.08
N ASP A 32 -46.39 46.67 9.29
CA ASP A 32 -45.84 48.03 9.25
C ASP A 32 -46.89 49.04 8.73
N LEU A 33 -47.64 48.68 7.68
CA LEU A 33 -48.74 49.51 7.18
C LEU A 33 -49.85 49.69 8.22
N SER A 34 -50.27 48.59 8.85
CA SER A 34 -51.28 48.59 9.91
C SER A 34 -50.85 49.45 11.11
N ALA A 35 -49.59 49.32 11.55
CA ALA A 35 -49.01 50.12 12.62
C ALA A 35 -48.93 51.62 12.27
N SER A 36 -48.76 51.96 10.99
CA SER A 36 -48.77 53.34 10.49
C SER A 36 -50.16 53.98 10.38
N GLY A 37 -51.24 53.24 10.71
CA GLY A 37 -52.63 53.72 10.63
C GLY A 37 -53.20 53.76 9.20
N ARG A 38 -52.46 53.25 8.21
CA ARG A 38 -52.95 53.07 6.84
C ARG A 38 -53.55 51.68 6.71
N MET A 39 -54.87 51.57 6.67
CA MET A 39 -55.51 50.29 6.37
C MET A 39 -55.18 49.91 4.92
N PRO A 40 -54.47 48.80 4.68
CA PRO A 40 -54.29 48.29 3.33
C PRO A 40 -55.66 47.93 2.76
N SER A 41 -55.86 48.15 1.46
CA SER A 41 -57.08 47.75 0.77
C SER A 41 -57.33 46.25 0.97
N GLU A 42 -58.56 45.88 1.37
CA GLU A 42 -58.97 44.49 1.68
C GLU A 42 -58.70 43.49 0.53
N ASP A 43 -58.59 43.99 -0.70
CA ASP A 43 -58.27 43.20 -1.90
C ASP A 43 -56.77 42.90 -2.08
N VAL A 44 -55.86 43.64 -1.43
CA VAL A 44 -54.42 43.57 -1.73
C VAL A 44 -53.64 42.71 -0.73
N LEU A 45 -54.03 42.71 0.55
CA LEU A 45 -53.32 41.98 1.61
C LEU A 45 -54.32 41.35 2.58
N GLN A 46 -54.69 40.10 2.33
CA GLN A 46 -55.45 39.28 3.27
C GLN A 46 -54.47 38.52 4.18
N PRO A 47 -54.23 38.99 5.42
CA PRO A 47 -53.20 38.42 6.29
C PRO A 47 -53.48 36.95 6.64
N ASP A 48 -54.74 36.57 6.77
CA ASP A 48 -55.15 35.19 7.08
C ASP A 48 -54.78 34.22 5.95
N ARG A 49 -54.90 34.65 4.68
CA ARG A 49 -54.50 33.83 3.53
C ARG A 49 -52.99 33.66 3.46
N ILE A 50 -52.24 34.74 3.68
CA ILE A 50 -50.77 34.71 3.70
C ILE A 50 -50.26 33.81 4.84
N ALA A 51 -50.88 33.89 6.02
CA ALA A 51 -50.54 33.04 7.15
C ALA A 51 -50.86 31.56 6.89
N GLN A 52 -52.00 31.25 6.27
CA GLN A 52 -52.34 29.89 5.86
C GLN A 52 -51.37 29.34 4.81
N GLU A 53 -51.01 30.13 3.80
CA GLU A 53 -50.05 29.74 2.78
C GLU A 53 -48.66 29.50 3.38
N LEU A 54 -48.23 30.36 4.31
CA LEU A 54 -46.98 30.17 5.05
C LEU A 54 -46.95 28.85 5.83
N ILE A 55 -48.06 28.48 6.49
CA ILE A 55 -48.17 27.22 7.23
C ILE A 55 -48.08 26.02 6.28
N GLU A 56 -48.78 26.07 5.14
CA GLU A 56 -48.72 24.98 4.14
C GLU A 56 -47.31 24.82 3.57
N ARG A 57 -46.64 25.92 3.22
CA ARG A 57 -45.26 25.91 2.72
C ARG A 57 -44.26 25.43 3.78
N GLN A 58 -44.48 25.77 5.05
CA GLN A 58 -43.66 25.26 6.15
C GLN A 58 -43.80 23.73 6.32
N LYS A 59 -45.00 23.16 6.09
CA LYS A 59 -45.20 21.70 6.08
C LYS A 59 -44.41 21.04 4.95
N VAL A 60 -44.43 21.63 3.75
CA VAL A 60 -43.65 21.16 2.59
C VAL A 60 -42.15 21.24 2.86
N LEU A 61 -41.66 22.34 3.44
CA LEU A 61 -40.25 22.46 3.79
C LEU A 61 -39.83 21.40 4.83
N ARG A 62 -40.71 21.09 5.79
CA ARG A 62 -40.47 20.04 6.80
C ARG A 62 -40.37 18.65 6.17
N SER A 63 -41.20 18.33 5.18
CA SER A 63 -41.10 17.03 4.49
C SER A 63 -39.78 16.93 3.72
N ILE A 64 -39.40 17.98 2.98
CA ILE A 64 -38.12 18.02 2.26
C ILE A 64 -36.92 17.92 3.21
N ALA A 65 -36.99 18.57 4.37
CA ALA A 65 -35.96 18.43 5.41
C ALA A 65 -35.85 16.99 5.92
N GLY A 66 -36.98 16.29 6.08
CA GLY A 66 -37.00 14.86 6.38
C GLY A 66 -36.29 14.01 5.32
N GLU A 67 -36.56 14.25 4.05
CA GLU A 67 -35.88 13.60 2.92
C GLU A 67 -34.36 13.86 2.95
N LEU A 68 -33.94 15.10 3.20
CA LEU A 68 -32.52 15.47 3.27
C LEU A 68 -31.79 14.75 4.41
N VAL A 69 -32.43 14.59 5.58
CA VAL A 69 -31.87 13.82 6.70
C VAL A 69 -31.70 12.35 6.31
N GLN A 70 -32.68 11.76 5.62
CA GLN A 70 -32.57 10.39 5.13
C GLN A 70 -31.43 10.24 4.11
N HIS A 71 -31.30 11.17 3.16
CA HIS A 71 -30.18 11.22 2.23
C HIS A 71 -28.84 11.32 2.94
N GLN A 72 -28.73 12.15 3.99
CA GLN A 72 -27.51 12.28 4.76
C GLN A 72 -27.15 10.99 5.50
N ASN A 73 -28.15 10.30 6.06
CA ASN A 73 -27.93 9.00 6.70
C ASN A 73 -27.50 7.94 5.69
N MET A 74 -28.10 7.93 4.50
CA MET A 74 -27.69 7.03 3.42
C MET A 74 -26.26 7.31 2.95
N ASN A 75 -25.89 8.59 2.80
CA ASN A 75 -24.52 8.97 2.44
C ASN A 75 -23.50 8.52 3.50
N LYS A 76 -23.83 8.61 4.80
CA LYS A 76 -22.99 8.07 5.87
C LYS A 76 -22.82 6.55 5.75
N LEU A 77 -23.85 5.82 5.35
CA LEU A 77 -23.76 4.38 5.11
C LEU A 77 -22.89 4.08 3.88
N ILE A 78 -23.06 4.81 2.78
CA ILE A 78 -22.23 4.68 1.57
C ILE A 78 -20.76 4.91 1.90
N GLU A 79 -20.44 5.96 2.66
CA GLU A 79 -19.07 6.24 3.10
C GLU A 79 -18.48 5.10 3.95
N LYS A 80 -19.26 4.53 4.87
CA LYS A 80 -18.82 3.35 5.66
C LYS A 80 -18.54 2.14 4.77
N VAL A 81 -19.41 1.87 3.80
CA VAL A 81 -19.23 0.76 2.87
C VAL A 81 -18.01 0.98 1.98
N ARG A 82 -17.81 2.19 1.44
CA ARG A 82 -16.61 2.56 0.68
C ARG A 82 -15.34 2.35 1.47
N ALA A 83 -15.31 2.79 2.73
CA ALA A 83 -14.17 2.57 3.62
C ALA A 83 -13.90 1.09 3.88
N SER A 84 -14.94 0.25 3.99
CA SER A 84 -14.77 -1.20 4.12
C SER A 84 -14.22 -1.84 2.84
N LEU A 85 -14.73 -1.43 1.68
CA LEU A 85 -14.29 -1.92 0.37
C LEU A 85 -12.81 -1.61 0.14
N GLN A 86 -12.39 -0.37 0.43
CA GLN A 86 -10.99 0.04 0.29
C GLN A 86 -10.05 -0.78 1.19
N ARG A 87 -10.49 -1.18 2.39
CA ARG A 87 -9.69 -2.05 3.28
C ARG A 87 -9.56 -3.47 2.72
N GLU A 88 -10.64 -4.03 2.20
CA GLU A 88 -10.60 -5.36 1.59
C GLU A 88 -9.77 -5.37 0.30
N GLU A 89 -9.85 -4.32 -0.52
CA GLU A 89 -8.99 -4.15 -1.69
C GLU A 89 -7.50 -4.11 -1.31
N GLN A 90 -7.15 -3.37 -0.25
CA GLN A 90 -5.77 -3.36 0.25
C GLN A 90 -5.30 -4.75 0.71
N LYS A 91 -6.16 -5.52 1.37
CA LYS A 91 -5.83 -6.90 1.75
C LYS A 91 -5.65 -7.80 0.52
N LEU A 92 -6.47 -7.64 -0.52
CA LEU A 92 -6.32 -8.39 -1.77
C LEU A 92 -5.00 -8.06 -2.48
N VAL A 93 -4.62 -6.79 -2.52
CA VAL A 93 -3.32 -6.36 -3.08
C VAL A 93 -2.16 -6.95 -2.29
N GLN A 94 -2.22 -6.92 -0.95
CA GLN A 94 -1.22 -7.55 -0.09
C GLN A 94 -1.15 -9.06 -0.33
N LEU A 95 -2.29 -9.74 -0.40
CA LEU A 95 -2.37 -11.18 -0.66
C LEU A 95 -1.76 -11.51 -2.03
N GLY A 96 -2.11 -10.76 -3.08
CA GLY A 96 -1.53 -10.91 -4.41
C GLY A 96 -0.02 -10.72 -4.42
N GLY A 97 0.49 -9.76 -3.65
CA GLY A 97 1.93 -9.57 -3.43
C GLY A 97 2.57 -10.80 -2.78
N THR A 98 2.02 -11.27 -1.67
CA THR A 98 2.54 -12.46 -0.96
C THR A 98 2.50 -13.73 -1.80
N LEU A 99 1.47 -13.91 -2.63
CA LEU A 99 1.37 -15.05 -3.55
C LEU A 99 2.46 -14.99 -4.62
N ARG A 100 2.70 -13.81 -5.20
CA ARG A 100 3.76 -13.62 -6.19
C ARG A 100 5.15 -13.83 -5.59
N GLU A 101 5.38 -13.35 -4.37
CA GLU A 101 6.62 -13.63 -3.64
C GLU A 101 6.79 -15.13 -3.35
N ALA A 102 5.73 -15.83 -2.95
CA ALA A 102 5.75 -17.27 -2.74
C ALA A 102 6.04 -18.03 -4.04
N GLU A 103 5.43 -17.62 -5.16
CA GLU A 103 5.69 -18.18 -6.49
C GLU A 103 7.15 -18.01 -6.90
N LEU A 104 7.72 -16.81 -6.75
CA LEU A 104 9.13 -16.55 -7.03
C LEU A 104 10.07 -17.40 -6.14
N ARG A 105 9.72 -17.57 -4.86
CA ARG A 105 10.47 -18.42 -3.93
C ARG A 105 10.37 -19.90 -4.23
N LEU A 106 9.29 -20.36 -4.86
CA LEU A 106 9.14 -21.76 -5.30
C LEU A 106 9.87 -22.01 -6.62
N GLN A 107 9.78 -21.08 -7.58
CA GLN A 107 10.42 -21.23 -8.90
C GLN A 107 11.95 -21.11 -8.86
N GLY A 108 12.49 -20.24 -8.01
CA GLY A 108 13.95 -20.00 -7.91
C GLY A 108 14.80 -21.23 -7.51
N PRO A 109 14.43 -21.98 -6.46
CA PRO A 109 15.24 -23.10 -5.98
C PRO A 109 15.05 -24.40 -6.79
N ASP A 110 13.87 -24.70 -7.32
CA ASP A 110 13.61 -26.01 -7.95
C ASP A 110 14.46 -26.25 -9.22
N MET A 111 14.65 -25.22 -10.04
CA MET A 111 15.50 -25.30 -11.24
C MET A 111 16.99 -25.49 -10.91
N ASP A 112 17.44 -24.89 -9.80
CA ASP A 112 18.81 -25.02 -9.30
C ASP A 112 19.03 -26.37 -8.61
N HIS A 113 18.00 -26.91 -7.95
CA HIS A 113 18.09 -28.18 -7.22
C HIS A 113 18.19 -29.38 -8.15
N GLU A 114 17.41 -29.45 -9.22
CA GLU A 114 17.56 -30.54 -10.20
C GLU A 114 18.95 -30.55 -10.84
N ALA A 115 19.46 -29.38 -11.25
CA ALA A 115 20.80 -29.24 -11.81
C ALA A 115 21.89 -29.61 -10.78
N ARG A 116 21.73 -29.21 -9.51
CA ARG A 116 22.66 -29.58 -8.42
C ARG A 116 22.58 -31.07 -8.09
N ILE A 117 21.41 -31.67 -8.08
CA ILE A 117 21.23 -33.11 -7.85
C ILE A 117 21.89 -33.89 -8.99
N ALA A 118 21.64 -33.52 -10.25
CA ALA A 118 22.31 -34.13 -11.40
C ALA A 118 23.84 -33.99 -11.33
N ALA A 119 24.34 -32.83 -10.91
CA ALA A 119 25.77 -32.60 -10.70
C ALA A 119 26.34 -33.45 -9.54
N LEU A 120 25.58 -33.64 -8.47
CA LEU A 120 25.96 -34.49 -7.32
C LEU A 120 25.90 -35.98 -7.65
N GLU A 121 24.96 -36.41 -8.48
CA GLU A 121 24.86 -37.79 -8.97
C GLU A 121 26.02 -38.13 -9.92
N GLY A 122 26.44 -37.17 -10.76
CA GLY A 122 27.65 -37.28 -11.59
C GLY A 122 28.96 -37.14 -10.81
N ALA A 123 28.92 -36.63 -9.58
CA ALA A 123 30.11 -36.45 -8.76
C ALA A 123 30.61 -37.80 -8.21
N LYS A 124 31.92 -38.03 -8.38
CA LYS A 124 32.58 -39.21 -7.81
C LYS A 124 32.44 -39.16 -6.29
N LYS A 125 31.94 -40.23 -5.68
CA LYS A 125 31.88 -40.36 -4.21
C LYS A 125 33.30 -40.29 -3.64
N VAL A 126 33.64 -39.16 -3.02
CA VAL A 126 34.93 -38.98 -2.34
C VAL A 126 34.78 -39.43 -0.90
N ASN A 127 35.77 -40.17 -0.38
CA ASN A 127 35.79 -40.57 1.01
C ASN A 127 36.11 -39.36 1.89
N VAL A 128 35.32 -39.16 2.94
CA VAL A 128 35.50 -38.05 3.89
C VAL A 128 36.90 -38.08 4.53
N LYS A 129 37.45 -39.28 4.76
CA LYS A 129 38.81 -39.44 5.32
C LYS A 129 39.88 -38.81 4.43
N ASP A 130 39.81 -39.05 3.12
CA ASP A 130 40.77 -38.52 2.16
C ASP A 130 40.72 -36.99 2.09
N ILE A 131 39.51 -36.41 2.22
CA ILE A 131 39.31 -34.96 2.27
C ILE A 131 39.95 -34.37 3.54
N VAL A 132 39.73 -35.00 4.70
CA VAL A 132 40.31 -34.54 5.97
C VAL A 132 41.83 -34.63 5.94
N GLU A 133 42.38 -35.74 5.42
CA GLU A 133 43.83 -35.91 5.27
C GLU A 133 44.43 -34.90 4.29
N LEU A 134 43.77 -34.66 3.15
CA LEU A 134 44.22 -33.67 2.18
C LEU A 134 44.12 -32.24 2.74
N ALA A 135 43.04 -31.91 3.44
CA ALA A 135 42.87 -30.63 4.10
C ALA A 135 43.94 -30.39 5.18
N ALA A 136 44.29 -31.42 5.96
CA ALA A 136 45.39 -31.34 6.91
C ALA A 136 46.75 -31.11 6.23
N LYS A 137 47.00 -31.75 5.07
CA LYS A 137 48.22 -31.56 4.27
C LYS A 137 48.32 -30.16 3.64
N ILE A 138 47.21 -29.60 3.16
CA ILE A 138 47.21 -28.28 2.49
C ILE A 138 47.10 -27.14 3.49
N GLY A 139 46.50 -27.37 4.67
CA GLY A 139 46.24 -26.34 5.68
C GLY A 139 47.50 -25.57 6.12
N SER A 140 48.66 -26.23 6.15
CA SER A 140 49.94 -25.60 6.48
C SER A 140 50.43 -24.61 5.42
N SER A 141 50.03 -24.77 4.16
CA SER A 141 50.45 -23.90 3.05
C SER A 141 49.44 -22.79 2.76
N TYR A 142 48.19 -22.96 3.18
CA TYR A 142 47.09 -22.04 2.87
C TYR A 142 46.86 -20.95 3.93
N SER A 143 47.38 -21.13 5.14
CA SER A 143 47.17 -20.20 6.26
C SER A 143 48.50 -19.74 6.85
N ALA A 144 48.63 -18.44 7.10
CA ALA A 144 49.73 -17.90 7.91
C ALA A 144 49.50 -18.18 9.41
N PRO A 145 50.56 -18.30 10.22
CA PRO A 145 50.42 -18.38 11.67
C PRO A 145 49.62 -17.19 12.24
N PRO A 146 48.92 -17.36 13.38
CA PRO A 146 48.26 -16.24 14.05
C PRO A 146 49.30 -15.17 14.39
N ASN A 147 49.02 -13.90 14.07
CA ASN A 147 49.90 -12.74 14.26
C ASN A 147 51.18 -12.71 13.40
N TRP A 148 51.24 -13.48 12.31
CA TRP A 148 52.40 -13.44 11.41
C TRP A 148 52.52 -12.10 10.68
N THR A 149 53.74 -11.55 10.66
CA THR A 149 54.08 -10.36 9.88
C THR A 149 55.00 -10.72 8.70
N PRO A 150 54.93 -10.01 7.56
CA PRO A 150 55.75 -10.30 6.38
C PRO A 150 57.27 -10.25 6.59
N THR A 151 57.72 -9.62 7.68
CA THR A 151 59.13 -9.52 8.05
C THR A 151 59.66 -10.76 8.79
N GLU A 152 58.77 -11.63 9.27
CA GLU A 152 59.11 -12.81 10.05
C GLU A 152 59.02 -14.09 9.19
N PRO A 153 59.89 -15.10 9.42
CA PRO A 153 59.80 -16.36 8.69
C PRO A 153 58.50 -17.10 9.04
N LEU A 154 57.95 -17.87 8.08
CA LEU A 154 56.71 -18.65 8.25
C LEU A 154 56.84 -19.83 9.25
N GLY A 155 58.02 -20.03 9.85
CA GLY A 155 58.28 -21.07 10.85
C GLY A 155 58.06 -22.47 10.29
N ASN A 156 57.23 -23.26 10.97
CA ASN A 156 56.89 -24.65 10.59
C ASN A 156 55.81 -24.74 9.50
N ARG A 157 55.39 -23.62 8.90
CA ARG A 157 54.40 -23.59 7.82
C ARG A 157 55.08 -23.49 6.46
N LEU A 158 54.50 -24.15 5.47
CA LEU A 158 55.03 -24.14 4.12
C LEU A 158 54.69 -22.79 3.45
N PRO A 159 55.58 -22.29 2.58
CA PRO A 159 55.26 -21.13 1.77
C PRO A 159 54.08 -21.45 0.82
N PRO A 160 53.28 -20.43 0.44
CA PRO A 160 52.09 -20.62 -0.39
C PRO A 160 52.42 -21.14 -1.81
N ALA A 161 53.66 -20.96 -2.26
CA ALA A 161 54.20 -21.54 -3.48
C ALA A 161 55.60 -22.11 -3.21
N PRO A 162 56.05 -23.13 -3.97
CA PRO A 162 57.42 -23.63 -3.87
C PRO A 162 58.43 -22.48 -4.09
N THR A 163 59.41 -22.34 -3.20
CA THR A 163 60.50 -21.38 -3.39
C THR A 163 61.51 -21.90 -4.40
N GLU A 164 62.28 -21.00 -5.01
CA GLU A 164 63.35 -21.36 -5.96
C GLU A 164 64.33 -22.39 -5.39
N GLU A 165 64.65 -22.27 -4.10
CA GLU A 165 65.50 -23.22 -3.39
C GLU A 165 64.84 -24.60 -3.25
N MET A 166 63.53 -24.67 -2.97
CA MET A 166 62.77 -25.92 -2.94
C MET A 166 62.67 -26.56 -4.34
N MET A 167 62.54 -25.76 -5.39
CA MET A 167 62.49 -26.24 -6.78
C MET A 167 63.86 -26.80 -7.21
N ARG A 168 64.96 -26.09 -6.89
CA ARG A 168 66.32 -26.53 -7.20
C ARG A 168 66.77 -27.74 -6.37
N SER A 169 66.31 -27.85 -5.12
CA SER A 169 66.63 -28.99 -4.24
C SER A 169 65.77 -30.23 -4.48
N GLY A 170 64.69 -30.10 -5.26
CA GLY A 170 63.80 -31.18 -5.66
C GLY A 170 64.48 -32.24 -6.54
N HIS A 171 63.81 -33.38 -6.73
CA HIS A 171 64.31 -34.49 -7.55
C HIS A 171 64.64 -34.02 -8.99
N LEU A 172 63.75 -33.22 -9.57
CA LEU A 172 63.91 -32.65 -10.91
C LEU A 172 65.12 -31.71 -11.02
N GLY A 173 65.47 -30.98 -9.96
CA GLY A 173 66.65 -30.11 -9.95
C GLY A 173 67.98 -30.85 -9.82
N LYS A 174 67.93 -32.11 -9.35
CA LYS A 174 69.10 -33.01 -9.22
C LYS A 174 69.34 -33.85 -10.47
N GLU A 175 68.33 -34.01 -11.31
CA GLU A 175 68.51 -34.60 -12.63
C GLU A 175 69.36 -33.64 -13.47
N LYS A 176 70.58 -34.06 -13.81
CA LYS A 176 71.41 -33.32 -14.77
C LYS A 176 70.61 -33.18 -16.06
N PRO A 177 70.63 -32.01 -16.73
CA PRO A 177 70.06 -31.91 -18.06
C PRO A 177 70.71 -32.99 -18.92
N ALA A 178 69.89 -33.83 -19.56
CA ALA A 178 70.37 -34.81 -20.51
C ALA A 178 71.25 -34.06 -21.53
N THR A 179 72.55 -34.32 -21.49
CA THR A 179 73.49 -33.76 -22.47
C THR A 179 73.08 -34.31 -23.83
N MET A 180 72.56 -33.42 -24.70
CA MET A 180 72.50 -33.65 -26.14
C MET A 180 73.91 -33.76 -26.72
#